data_AF-A0A7Z2KU84-F1
#
_entry.id   AF-A0A7Z2KU84-F1
#
_cell.length_a   1.000
_cell.length_b   1.000
_cell.length_c   1.000
_cell.angle_alpha   90.00
_cell.angle_beta   90.00
_cell.angle_gamma   90.00
#
_symmetry.space_group_name_H-M   'P 1'
#
loop_
_entity.id
_entity.type
_entity.pdbx_description
1 polymer ?
#
loop_
_entity_poly.entity_id
_entity_poly.type
_entity_poly.pdbx_seq_one_letter_code
_entity_poly.pdbx_strand_id
1 'polypeptide(L)'
;MDIIATLRGKIEQAGAGDHMPGLMAMLAHVEVADKHLKRGRRDADDSAFTDAVYRTNQAFEGGLKEAYGVLAKKNLDKARIFDIEQFFSKSNVFRKRVLDQFTNYRQEWRNPSTHDHKLDFSESEAFLAIVSVTAFSCLLVDEMALQLAREREEEAVKLLARTIKSKFDFSDGDLLGRVTEALKSYFTLRSLEELESNSYPQWLGSVAGFLSAILPDAEVLSEAQIGGEKQKFVADILVKSGDQSVVVQIKNRINIRTYKSMLVQLESLIASAGHQDGIVFYLPTMVTSGQVFEKDWIFSSGEGRLKVLSSVRL
;
A
#
# COMPACT_ATOMS: atom_id res chain seq x y z
N MET A 1 -5.83 -4.09 -21.47
CA MET A 1 -5.87 -3.52 -20.10
C MET A 1 -5.79 -2.02 -20.24
N ASP A 2 -6.78 -1.28 -19.73
CA ASP A 2 -6.76 0.19 -19.75
C ASP A 2 -6.08 0.70 -18.47
N ILE A 3 -4.82 1.11 -18.58
CA ILE A 3 -4.00 1.53 -17.45
C ILE A 3 -4.43 2.92 -16.90
N ILE A 4 -5.00 3.77 -17.74
CA ILE A 4 -5.49 5.09 -17.34
C ILE A 4 -6.80 4.93 -16.56
N ALA A 5 -7.71 4.07 -17.03
CA ALA A 5 -8.90 3.72 -16.27
C ALA A 5 -8.55 3.06 -14.92
N THR A 6 -7.48 2.26 -14.88
CA THR A 6 -6.97 1.68 -13.63
C THR A 6 -6.49 2.77 -12.66
N LEU A 7 -5.71 3.75 -13.14
CA LEU A 7 -5.28 4.89 -12.34
C LEU A 7 -6.47 5.70 -11.80
N ARG A 8 -7.46 5.99 -12.66
CA ARG A 8 -8.69 6.69 -12.26
C ARG A 8 -9.40 5.97 -11.13
N GLY A 9 -9.63 4.66 -11.27
CA GLY A 9 -10.27 3.86 -10.24
C GLY A 9 -9.50 3.86 -8.91
N LYS A 10 -8.17 3.85 -8.94
CA LYS A 10 -7.33 3.97 -7.73
C LYS A 10 -7.47 5.33 -7.06
N ILE A 11 -7.51 6.42 -7.82
CA ILE A 11 -7.69 7.78 -7.28
C ILE A 11 -9.06 7.90 -6.63
N GLU A 12 -10.12 7.40 -7.27
CA GLU A 12 -11.47 7.36 -6.72
C GLU A 12 -11.52 6.54 -5.41
N GLN A 13 -10.82 5.41 -5.38
CA GLN A 13 -10.75 4.54 -4.20
C GLN A 13 -9.91 5.13 -3.06
N ALA A 14 -8.93 5.99 -3.31
CA ALA A 14 -8.10 6.60 -2.25
C ALA A 14 -8.94 7.39 -1.23
N GLY A 15 -10.15 7.81 -1.62
CA GLY A 15 -11.12 8.49 -0.77
C GLY A 15 -10.94 10.00 -0.79
N ALA A 16 -11.89 10.72 -0.20
CA ALA A 16 -11.87 12.18 -0.20
C ALA A 16 -10.76 12.75 0.71
N GLY A 17 -10.24 13.92 0.34
CA GLY A 17 -9.29 14.70 1.14
C GLY A 17 -8.57 15.78 0.33
N ASP A 18 -7.69 16.53 0.99
CA ASP A 18 -6.97 17.67 0.40
C ASP A 18 -6.05 17.28 -0.77
N HIS A 19 -5.68 16.01 -0.86
CA HIS A 19 -4.84 15.45 -1.92
C HIS A 19 -5.60 15.25 -3.26
N MET A 20 -6.94 15.23 -3.22
CA MET A 20 -7.75 14.87 -4.39
C MET A 20 -7.62 15.83 -5.59
N PRO A 21 -7.61 17.17 -5.42
CA PRO A 21 -7.39 18.09 -6.53
C PRO A 21 -6.09 17.82 -7.27
N GLY A 22 -5.00 17.54 -6.55
CA GLY A 22 -3.71 17.24 -7.15
C GLY A 22 -3.65 15.89 -7.85
N LEU A 23 -4.26 14.84 -7.27
CA LEU A 23 -4.38 13.55 -7.94
C LEU A 23 -5.22 13.63 -9.22
N MET A 24 -6.30 14.40 -9.21
CA MET A 24 -7.12 14.64 -10.41
C MET A 24 -6.38 15.45 -11.47
N ALA A 25 -5.56 16.43 -11.07
CA ALA A 25 -4.68 17.15 -11.99
C ALA A 25 -3.63 16.22 -12.61
N MET A 26 -3.02 15.34 -11.82
CA MET A 26 -2.10 14.30 -12.30
C MET A 26 -2.78 13.40 -13.34
N LEU A 27 -3.98 12.89 -13.06
CA LEU A 27 -4.75 12.08 -14.01
C LEU A 27 -5.04 12.85 -15.31
N ALA A 28 -5.47 14.11 -15.21
CA ALA A 28 -5.73 14.94 -16.39
C ALA A 28 -4.48 15.10 -17.26
N HIS A 29 -3.29 15.24 -16.66
CA HIS A 29 -2.04 15.28 -17.41
C HIS A 29 -1.74 13.97 -18.14
N VAL A 30 -1.98 12.81 -17.52
CA VAL A 30 -1.85 11.50 -18.19
C VAL A 30 -2.83 11.36 -19.36
N GLU A 31 -4.08 11.77 -19.18
CA GLU A 31 -5.09 11.73 -20.24
C GLU A 31 -4.75 12.66 -21.42
N VAL A 32 -4.19 13.84 -21.13
CA VAL A 32 -3.74 14.76 -22.16
C VAL A 32 -2.52 14.20 -22.89
N ALA A 33 -1.60 13.52 -22.20
CA ALA A 33 -0.49 12.81 -22.84
C ALA A 33 -0.99 11.75 -23.84
N ASP A 34 -1.98 10.94 -23.47
CA ASP A 34 -2.60 9.96 -24.37
C ASP A 34 -3.29 10.62 -25.58
N LYS A 35 -3.93 11.79 -25.39
CA LYS A 35 -4.49 12.58 -26.50
C LYS A 35 -3.40 13.05 -27.45
N HIS A 36 -2.25 13.49 -26.95
CA HIS A 36 -1.11 13.87 -27.78
C HIS A 36 -0.52 12.69 -28.55
N LEU A 37 -0.37 11.52 -27.91
CA LEU A 37 0.05 10.29 -28.61
C LEU A 37 -0.91 9.94 -29.77
N LYS A 38 -2.22 10.03 -29.53
CA LYS A 38 -3.25 9.80 -30.57
C LYS A 38 -3.19 10.86 -31.68
N ARG A 39 -2.92 12.12 -31.33
CA ARG A 39 -2.73 13.21 -32.30
C ARG A 39 -1.54 12.92 -33.22
N GLY A 40 -0.37 12.60 -32.65
CA GLY A 40 0.83 12.30 -33.43
C GLY A 40 0.63 11.14 -34.41
N ARG A 41 -0.06 10.08 -33.97
CA ARG A 41 -0.42 8.93 -34.84
C ARG A 41 -1.38 9.29 -35.97
N ARG A 42 -2.43 10.07 -35.67
CA ARG A 42 -3.50 10.36 -36.63
C ARG A 42 -3.08 11.42 -37.64
N ASP A 43 -2.38 12.45 -37.18
CA ASP A 43 -2.12 13.66 -37.94
C ASP A 43 -0.67 13.71 -38.47
N ALA A 44 0.13 12.65 -38.24
CA ALA A 44 1.56 12.58 -38.53
C ALA A 44 2.35 13.78 -37.96
N ASP A 45 1.97 14.19 -36.74
CA ASP A 45 2.54 15.30 -36.00
C ASP A 45 3.56 14.80 -34.96
N ASP A 46 4.83 14.69 -35.37
CA ASP A 46 5.90 14.20 -34.50
C ASP A 46 6.09 15.08 -33.25
N SER A 47 5.80 16.38 -33.33
CA SER A 47 5.88 17.29 -32.17
C SER A 47 4.90 16.91 -31.05
N ALA A 48 3.82 16.20 -31.38
CA ALA A 48 2.87 15.69 -30.39
C ALA A 48 3.48 14.64 -29.47
N PHE A 49 4.48 13.88 -29.90
CA PHE A 49 5.13 12.89 -29.04
C PHE A 49 5.96 13.57 -27.95
N THR A 50 6.66 14.66 -28.30
CA THR A 50 7.35 15.51 -27.33
C THR A 50 6.35 16.16 -26.35
N ASP A 51 5.21 16.69 -26.83
CA ASP A 51 4.15 17.21 -25.97
C ASP A 51 3.63 16.14 -24.99
N ALA A 52 3.48 14.89 -25.44
CA ALA A 52 3.04 13.78 -24.60
C ALA A 52 4.01 13.56 -23.44
N VAL A 53 5.32 13.53 -23.70
CA VAL A 53 6.36 13.37 -22.66
C VAL A 53 6.37 14.54 -21.67
N TYR A 54 6.16 15.78 -22.14
CA TYR A 54 6.04 16.91 -21.21
C TYR A 54 4.82 16.80 -20.28
N ARG A 55 3.71 16.27 -20.79
CA ARG A 55 2.52 16.00 -19.97
C ARG A 55 2.73 14.87 -18.98
N THR A 56 3.46 13.81 -19.34
CA THR A 56 3.82 12.76 -18.37
C THR A 56 4.72 13.31 -17.26
N ASN A 57 5.63 14.24 -17.57
CA ASN A 57 6.41 14.92 -16.53
C ASN A 57 5.56 15.76 -15.59
N GLN A 58 4.58 16.51 -16.11
CA GLN A 58 3.66 17.26 -15.25
C GLN A 58 2.85 16.34 -14.34
N ALA A 59 2.42 15.17 -14.84
CA ALA A 59 1.79 14.15 -14.01
C ALA A 59 2.73 13.62 -12.92
N PHE A 60 3.98 13.30 -13.28
CA PHE A 60 5.01 12.84 -12.34
C PHE A 60 5.25 13.87 -11.22
N GLU A 61 5.45 15.14 -11.57
CA GLU A 61 5.67 16.20 -10.60
C GLU A 61 4.46 16.47 -9.70
N GLY A 62 3.26 16.46 -10.29
CA GLY A 62 2.00 16.60 -9.56
C GLY A 62 1.83 15.50 -8.53
N GLY A 63 2.00 14.24 -8.95
CA GLY A 63 1.92 13.08 -8.05
C GLY A 63 2.92 13.17 -6.89
N LEU A 64 4.17 13.58 -7.16
CA LEU A 64 5.19 13.75 -6.12
C LEU A 64 4.83 14.83 -5.09
N LYS A 65 4.24 15.94 -5.53
CA LYS A 65 3.78 16.98 -4.61
C LYS A 65 2.72 16.44 -3.66
N GLU A 66 1.71 15.74 -4.18
CA GLU A 66 0.67 15.16 -3.32
C GLU A 66 1.23 14.11 -2.36
N ALA A 67 2.12 13.24 -2.85
CA ALA A 67 2.80 12.26 -2.00
C ALA A 67 3.65 12.93 -0.91
N TYR A 68 4.26 14.09 -1.19
CA TYR A 68 5.02 14.85 -0.19
C TYR A 68 4.13 15.39 0.92
N GLY A 69 2.92 15.84 0.57
CA GLY A 69 1.90 16.24 1.55
C GLY A 69 1.45 15.08 2.42
N VAL A 70 1.08 13.96 1.79
CA VAL A 70 0.49 12.80 2.48
C VAL A 70 1.52 11.96 3.23
N LEU A 71 2.59 11.52 2.56
CA LEU A 71 3.53 10.56 3.13
C LEU A 71 4.59 11.22 4.03
N ALA A 72 5.02 12.44 3.69
CA ALA A 72 6.03 13.16 4.47
C ALA A 72 5.43 14.14 5.50
N LYS A 73 4.10 14.38 5.45
CA LYS A 73 3.39 15.36 6.29
C LYS A 73 3.97 16.77 6.20
N LYS A 74 4.38 17.17 4.99
CA LYS A 74 5.04 18.46 4.76
C LYS A 74 4.14 19.41 3.98
N ASN A 75 4.29 20.70 4.27
CA ASN A 75 3.55 21.75 3.56
C ASN A 75 4.05 21.87 2.10
N LEU A 76 3.11 22.06 1.17
CA LEU A 76 3.32 22.13 -0.27
C LEU A 76 3.69 23.53 -0.78
N ASP A 77 3.32 24.62 -0.07
CA ASP A 77 3.29 26.00 -0.58
C ASP A 77 4.66 26.57 -1.01
N LYS A 78 5.76 25.94 -0.61
CA LYS A 78 7.13 26.39 -0.93
C LYS A 78 8.08 25.27 -1.34
N ALA A 79 7.57 24.06 -1.51
CA ALA A 79 8.40 22.92 -1.84
C ALA A 79 8.74 22.94 -3.34
N ARG A 80 10.01 23.18 -3.68
CA ARG A 80 10.46 23.06 -5.08
C ARG A 80 10.50 21.59 -5.44
N ILE A 81 10.15 21.27 -6.68
CA ILE A 81 10.12 19.87 -7.14
C ILE A 81 11.48 19.17 -6.96
N PHE A 82 12.57 19.88 -7.20
CA PHE A 82 13.93 19.40 -6.96
C PHE A 82 14.15 18.95 -5.51
N ASP A 83 13.65 19.73 -4.53
CA ASP A 83 13.79 19.40 -3.11
C ASP A 83 12.95 18.17 -2.74
N ILE A 84 11.76 18.02 -3.35
CA ILE A 84 10.87 16.87 -3.16
C ILE A 84 11.52 15.60 -3.72
N GLU A 85 12.05 15.65 -4.94
CA GLU A 85 12.76 14.53 -5.56
C GLU A 85 14.01 14.14 -4.77
N GLN A 86 14.76 15.12 -4.28
CA GLN A 86 15.93 14.86 -3.44
C GLN A 86 15.53 14.22 -2.11
N PHE A 87 14.41 14.66 -1.51
CA PHE A 87 13.87 14.06 -0.30
C PHE A 87 13.48 12.60 -0.54
N PHE A 88 12.67 12.30 -1.55
CA PHE A 88 12.21 10.94 -1.80
C PHE A 88 13.32 9.99 -2.25
N SER A 89 14.33 10.46 -2.98
CA SER A 89 15.49 9.62 -3.36
C SER A 89 16.40 9.23 -2.19
N LYS A 90 16.41 10.03 -1.11
CA LYS A 90 17.30 9.83 0.04
C LYS A 90 16.58 9.35 1.29
N SER A 91 15.27 9.52 1.36
CA SER A 91 14.47 9.07 2.48
C SER A 91 14.00 7.63 2.25
N ASN A 92 13.74 6.91 3.33
CA ASN A 92 13.07 5.61 3.30
C ASN A 92 11.54 5.76 3.38
N VAL A 93 10.99 6.87 2.84
CA VAL A 93 9.53 7.10 2.83
C VAL A 93 8.88 6.24 1.75
N PHE A 94 9.44 6.22 0.54
CA PHE A 94 8.93 5.33 -0.50
C PHE A 94 9.31 3.88 -0.22
N ARG A 95 8.33 3.01 -0.34
CA ARG A 95 8.58 1.57 -0.44
C ARG A 95 9.40 1.27 -1.69
N LYS A 96 10.22 0.22 -1.63
CA LYS A 96 11.19 -0.13 -2.68
C LYS A 96 10.57 -0.13 -4.09
N ARG A 97 9.38 -0.72 -4.27
CA ARG A 97 8.73 -0.80 -5.59
C ARG A 97 8.38 0.58 -6.16
N VAL A 98 7.93 1.50 -5.31
CA VAL A 98 7.66 2.90 -5.72
C VAL A 98 8.97 3.63 -5.99
N LEU A 99 9.97 3.44 -5.13
CA LEU A 99 11.30 4.03 -5.30
C LEU A 99 11.99 3.57 -6.60
N ASP A 100 11.87 2.30 -6.95
CA ASP A 100 12.42 1.75 -8.21
C ASP A 100 11.74 2.44 -9.41
N GLN A 101 10.40 2.54 -9.43
CA GLN A 101 9.67 3.22 -10.50
C GLN A 101 9.95 4.73 -10.57
N PHE A 102 10.04 5.38 -9.41
CA PHE A 102 10.45 6.78 -9.28
C PHE A 102 11.85 7.01 -9.88
N THR A 103 12.80 6.14 -9.55
CA THR A 103 14.19 6.24 -10.00
C THR A 103 14.27 6.04 -11.51
N ASN A 104 13.64 4.98 -12.01
CA ASN A 104 13.60 4.68 -13.44
C ASN A 104 12.95 5.80 -14.23
N TYR A 105 11.79 6.30 -13.79
CA TYR A 105 11.11 7.39 -14.48
C TYR A 105 11.97 8.67 -14.51
N ARG A 106 12.67 8.98 -13.40
CA ARG A 106 13.56 10.15 -13.36
C ARG A 106 14.70 10.06 -14.36
N GLN A 107 15.36 8.90 -14.41
CA GLN A 107 16.52 8.68 -15.25
C GLN A 107 16.17 8.68 -16.73
N GLU A 108 15.09 7.99 -17.11
CA GLU A 108 14.74 7.77 -18.51
C GLU A 108 13.93 8.92 -19.13
N TRP A 109 13.08 9.60 -18.33
CA TRP A 109 12.12 10.59 -18.88
C TRP A 109 12.32 11.98 -18.30
N ARG A 110 12.27 12.13 -16.97
CA ARG A 110 12.25 13.46 -16.33
C ARG A 110 13.55 14.25 -16.53
N ASN A 111 14.70 13.60 -16.42
CA ASN A 111 15.99 14.29 -16.56
C ASN A 111 16.31 14.62 -18.02
N PRO A 112 16.21 13.69 -19.00
CA PRO A 112 16.54 14.00 -20.40
C PRO A 112 15.68 15.13 -20.97
N SER A 113 14.35 15.06 -20.76
CA SER A 113 13.40 16.07 -21.25
C SER A 113 13.56 17.47 -20.65
N THR A 114 14.30 17.62 -19.54
CA THR A 114 14.52 18.93 -18.90
C THR A 114 15.87 19.54 -19.23
N HIS A 115 16.85 18.70 -19.61
CA HIS A 115 18.22 19.12 -19.78
C HIS A 115 18.70 19.10 -21.23
N ASP A 116 18.01 18.39 -22.11
CA ASP A 116 18.29 18.38 -23.55
C ASP A 116 17.20 19.12 -24.33
N HIS A 117 17.49 20.36 -24.71
CA HIS A 117 16.59 21.25 -25.44
C HIS A 117 16.46 20.92 -26.94
N LYS A 118 17.20 19.91 -27.43
CA LYS A 118 17.12 19.43 -28.82
C LYS A 118 16.50 18.04 -28.92
N LEU A 119 16.06 17.49 -27.79
CA LEU A 119 15.51 16.15 -27.73
C LEU A 119 14.06 16.16 -28.23
N ASP A 120 13.85 15.51 -29.37
CA ASP A 120 12.53 15.12 -29.85
C ASP A 120 12.28 13.67 -29.50
N PHE A 121 11.04 13.35 -29.11
CA PHE A 121 10.64 12.00 -28.76
C PHE A 121 9.87 11.34 -29.90
N SER A 122 10.09 10.05 -30.09
CA SER A 122 9.33 9.22 -31.02
C SER A 122 8.00 8.76 -30.43
N GLU A 123 7.13 8.20 -31.29
CA GLU A 123 5.89 7.55 -30.86
C GLU A 123 6.14 6.48 -29.78
N SER A 124 7.19 5.67 -29.95
CA SER A 124 7.51 4.59 -29.02
C SER A 124 7.93 5.12 -27.66
N GLU A 125 8.72 6.19 -27.64
CA GLU A 125 9.13 6.86 -26.40
C GLU A 125 7.97 7.53 -25.69
N ALA A 126 7.10 8.26 -26.42
CA ALA A 126 5.89 8.84 -25.86
C ALA A 126 4.97 7.76 -25.25
N PHE A 127 4.79 6.64 -25.95
CA PHE A 127 4.02 5.51 -25.42
C PHE A 127 4.65 4.94 -24.14
N LEU A 128 5.97 4.69 -24.12
CA LEU A 128 6.66 4.17 -22.95
C LEU A 128 6.65 5.14 -21.77
N ALA A 129 6.78 6.44 -22.00
CA ALA A 129 6.67 7.46 -20.97
C ALA A 129 5.27 7.47 -20.32
N ILE A 130 4.20 7.36 -21.12
CA ILE A 130 2.81 7.27 -20.63
C ILE A 130 2.61 6.01 -19.78
N VAL A 131 3.06 4.85 -20.27
CA VAL A 131 2.98 3.59 -19.51
C VAL A 131 3.75 3.70 -18.20
N SER A 132 4.97 4.25 -18.25
CA SER A 132 5.85 4.36 -17.09
C SER A 132 5.27 5.29 -16.03
N VAL A 133 4.81 6.50 -16.40
CA VAL A 133 4.22 7.44 -15.43
C VAL A 133 2.92 6.89 -14.85
N THR A 134 2.08 6.24 -15.67
CA THR A 134 0.81 5.70 -15.20
C THR A 134 1.01 4.54 -14.22
N ALA A 135 2.00 3.67 -14.47
CA ALA A 135 2.36 2.60 -13.55
C ALA A 135 2.92 3.16 -12.23
N PHE A 136 3.82 4.14 -12.31
CA PHE A 136 4.33 4.84 -11.13
C PHE A 136 3.19 5.49 -10.32
N SER A 137 2.31 6.26 -10.97
CA SER A 137 1.16 6.92 -10.34
C SER A 137 0.21 5.92 -9.69
N CYS A 138 -0.04 4.75 -10.30
CA CYS A 138 -0.85 3.71 -9.67
C CYS A 138 -0.26 3.25 -8.34
N LEU A 139 1.04 2.99 -8.28
CA LEU A 139 1.70 2.54 -7.05
C LEU A 139 1.78 3.66 -6.00
N LEU A 140 1.99 4.89 -6.45
CA LEU A 140 2.05 6.07 -5.57
C LEU A 140 0.71 6.31 -4.88
N VAL A 141 -0.40 6.23 -5.64
CA VAL A 141 -1.76 6.37 -5.10
C VAL A 141 -2.07 5.26 -4.11
N ASP A 142 -1.66 4.02 -4.38
CA ASP A 142 -1.83 2.91 -3.42
C ASP A 142 -1.06 3.17 -2.11
N GLU A 143 0.14 3.76 -2.18
CA GLU A 143 0.93 4.13 -1.00
C GLU A 143 0.27 5.22 -0.17
N MET A 144 -0.26 6.25 -0.84
CA MET A 144 -1.01 7.32 -0.20
C MET A 144 -2.30 6.80 0.43
N ALA A 145 -3.06 5.95 -0.27
CA ALA A 145 -4.30 5.37 0.23
C ALA A 145 -4.07 4.52 1.49
N LEU A 146 -2.96 3.77 1.55
CA LEU A 146 -2.56 3.04 2.74
C LEU A 146 -2.28 4.00 3.91
N GLN A 147 -1.48 5.03 3.70
CA GLN A 147 -1.12 5.97 4.76
C GLN A 147 -2.33 6.73 5.29
N LEU A 148 -3.20 7.21 4.40
CA LEU A 148 -4.43 7.92 4.77
C LEU A 148 -5.39 7.02 5.56
N ALA A 149 -5.55 5.76 5.15
CA ALA A 149 -6.39 4.80 5.87
C ALA A 149 -5.81 4.48 7.26
N ARG A 150 -4.48 4.35 7.37
CA ARG A 150 -3.80 4.14 8.65
C ARG A 150 -4.07 5.27 9.62
N GLU A 151 -3.89 6.51 9.18
CA GLU A 151 -4.06 7.69 10.02
C GLU A 151 -5.50 7.87 10.47
N ARG A 152 -6.44 7.78 9.53
CA ARG A 152 -7.88 7.85 9.83
C ARG A 152 -8.27 6.81 10.87
N GLU A 153 -7.79 5.59 10.71
CA GLU A 153 -8.09 4.53 11.65
C GLU A 153 -7.46 4.74 13.03
N GLU A 154 -6.18 5.12 13.05
CA GLU A 154 -5.46 5.36 14.29
C GLU A 154 -6.11 6.48 15.11
N GLU A 155 -6.55 7.57 14.45
CA GLU A 155 -7.29 8.66 15.07
C GLU A 155 -8.67 8.21 15.58
N ALA A 156 -9.45 7.51 14.76
CA ALA A 156 -10.76 7.00 15.13
C ALA A 156 -10.69 6.07 16.36
N VAL A 157 -9.72 5.17 16.38
CA VAL A 157 -9.51 4.24 17.50
C VAL A 157 -9.02 4.95 18.75
N LYS A 158 -8.14 5.94 18.64
CA LYS A 158 -7.69 6.74 19.79
C LYS A 158 -8.87 7.44 20.49
N LEU A 159 -9.84 7.96 19.72
CA LEU A 159 -11.05 8.57 20.27
C LEU A 159 -11.94 7.56 21.00
N LEU A 160 -11.99 6.31 20.53
CA LEU A 160 -12.84 5.25 21.07
C LEU A 160 -12.10 4.27 21.98
N ALA A 161 -10.82 4.53 22.30
CA ALA A 161 -9.92 3.57 22.93
C ALA A 161 -10.46 3.04 24.27
N ARG A 162 -11.05 3.90 25.11
CA ARG A 162 -11.64 3.49 26.39
C ARG A 162 -12.79 2.51 26.20
N THR A 163 -13.67 2.78 25.24
CA THR A 163 -14.81 1.90 24.92
C THR A 163 -14.31 0.56 24.39
N ILE A 164 -13.32 0.56 23.49
CA ILE A 164 -12.75 -0.67 22.94
C ILE A 164 -12.08 -1.49 24.04
N LYS A 165 -11.22 -0.88 24.86
CA LYS A 165 -10.52 -1.54 25.98
C LYS A 165 -11.44 -2.00 27.12
N SER A 166 -12.66 -1.46 27.21
CA SER A 166 -13.68 -1.97 28.15
C SER A 166 -14.41 -3.23 27.65
N LYS A 167 -14.42 -3.45 26.33
CA LYS A 167 -15.12 -4.57 25.68
C LYS A 167 -14.20 -5.75 25.38
N PHE A 168 -12.92 -5.48 25.19
CA PHE A 168 -11.90 -6.45 24.79
C PHE A 168 -10.69 -6.33 25.71
N ASP A 169 -10.10 -7.47 26.07
CA ASP A 169 -8.88 -7.52 26.87
C ASP A 169 -7.67 -7.74 25.95
N PHE A 170 -6.75 -6.77 25.94
CA PHE A 170 -5.51 -6.82 25.15
C PHE A 170 -4.26 -6.95 26.03
N SER A 171 -4.46 -7.18 27.34
CA SER A 171 -3.39 -7.20 28.34
C SER A 171 -2.93 -8.59 28.73
N ASP A 172 -3.71 -9.62 28.37
CA ASP A 172 -3.36 -11.00 28.67
C ASP A 172 -2.49 -11.64 27.56
N GLY A 173 -1.50 -12.40 27.97
CA GLY A 173 -0.65 -13.21 27.10
C GLY A 173 0.54 -12.51 26.42
N ASP A 174 1.17 -13.26 25.52
CA ASP A 174 2.28 -12.81 24.69
C ASP A 174 1.83 -11.95 23.51
N LEU A 175 2.78 -11.39 22.74
CA LEU A 175 2.46 -10.55 21.58
C LEU A 175 1.52 -11.24 20.58
N LEU A 176 1.64 -12.55 20.36
CA LEU A 176 0.74 -13.29 19.46
C LEU A 176 -0.70 -13.25 19.97
N GLY A 177 -0.94 -13.51 21.25
CA GLY A 177 -2.27 -13.41 21.87
C GLY A 177 -2.86 -12.00 21.75
N ARG A 178 -2.05 -10.98 22.08
CA ARG A 178 -2.47 -9.57 22.04
C ARG A 178 -2.84 -9.10 20.63
N VAL A 179 -2.02 -9.43 19.63
CA VAL A 179 -2.32 -9.11 18.22
C VAL A 179 -3.54 -9.88 17.73
N THR A 180 -3.69 -11.14 18.14
CA THR A 180 -4.86 -11.97 17.80
C THR A 180 -6.16 -11.33 18.27
N GLU A 181 -6.22 -10.94 19.55
CA GLU A 181 -7.41 -10.32 20.11
C GLU A 181 -7.67 -8.93 19.52
N ALA A 182 -6.61 -8.17 19.22
CA ALA A 182 -6.74 -6.91 18.49
C ALA A 182 -7.38 -7.13 17.11
N LEU A 183 -6.93 -8.11 16.32
CA LEU A 183 -7.53 -8.41 15.01
C LEU A 183 -8.97 -8.92 15.09
N LYS A 184 -9.30 -9.71 16.12
CA LYS A 184 -10.69 -10.14 16.39
C LYS A 184 -11.57 -8.94 16.74
N SER A 185 -11.09 -8.04 17.59
CA SER A 185 -11.83 -6.82 17.94
C SER A 185 -12.02 -5.89 16.74
N TYR A 186 -11.00 -5.74 15.88
CA TYR A 186 -11.09 -4.99 14.63
C TYR A 186 -12.24 -5.49 13.76
N PHE A 187 -12.36 -6.82 13.64
CA PHE A 187 -13.44 -7.45 12.90
C PHE A 187 -14.81 -7.14 13.50
N THR A 188 -14.98 -7.31 14.80
CA THR A 188 -16.27 -7.11 15.48
C THR A 188 -16.76 -5.66 15.42
N LEU A 189 -15.85 -4.70 15.24
CA LEU A 189 -16.16 -3.28 15.19
C LEU A 189 -16.53 -2.77 13.79
N ARG A 190 -16.44 -3.61 12.74
CA ARG A 190 -16.68 -3.20 11.35
C ARG A 190 -17.99 -3.71 10.79
N SER A 191 -18.62 -2.87 9.96
CA SER A 191 -19.76 -3.28 9.14
C SER A 191 -19.31 -3.93 7.83
N LEU A 192 -20.15 -4.82 7.27
CA LEU A 192 -19.87 -5.48 5.99
C LEU A 192 -19.71 -4.47 4.84
N GLU A 193 -20.44 -3.36 4.87
CA GLU A 193 -20.38 -2.32 3.84
C GLU A 193 -19.05 -1.57 3.85
N GLU A 194 -18.54 -1.21 5.04
CA GLU A 194 -17.17 -0.73 5.19
C GLU A 194 -16.17 -1.77 4.70
N LEU A 195 -16.52 -3.06 4.84
CA LEU A 195 -15.63 -4.13 4.43
C LEU A 195 -15.55 -4.36 2.90
N GLU A 196 -16.65 -4.18 2.20
CA GLU A 196 -16.69 -4.41 0.75
C GLU A 196 -16.20 -3.21 -0.07
N SER A 197 -16.29 -2.01 0.48
CA SER A 197 -15.92 -0.77 -0.21
C SER A 197 -14.41 -0.47 -0.22
N ASN A 198 -13.65 -1.01 0.74
CA ASN A 198 -12.23 -0.74 0.87
C ASN A 198 -11.37 -1.50 -0.14
N SER A 199 -10.44 -0.77 -0.76
CA SER A 199 -9.35 -1.36 -1.55
C SER A 199 -8.32 -2.07 -0.65
N TYR A 200 -7.49 -2.94 -1.23
CA TYR A 200 -6.45 -3.64 -0.47
C TYR A 200 -5.48 -2.70 0.29
N PRO A 201 -4.95 -1.61 -0.30
CA PRO A 201 -4.11 -0.68 0.44
C PRO A 201 -4.82 -0.03 1.63
N GLN A 202 -6.11 0.32 1.47
CA GLN A 202 -6.90 0.88 2.57
C GLN A 202 -7.10 -0.13 3.69
N TRP A 203 -7.31 -1.40 3.34
CA TRP A 203 -7.38 -2.46 4.33
C TRP A 203 -6.12 -2.59 5.14
N LEU A 204 -5.00 -2.67 4.44
CA LEU A 204 -3.71 -2.81 5.06
C LEU A 204 -3.41 -1.62 5.98
N GLY A 205 -3.70 -0.41 5.50
CA GLY A 205 -3.57 0.83 6.27
C GLY A 205 -4.44 0.82 7.52
N SER A 206 -5.75 0.56 7.38
CA SER A 206 -6.69 0.52 8.49
C SER A 206 -6.29 -0.53 9.54
N VAL A 207 -5.99 -1.78 9.16
CA VAL A 207 -5.55 -2.80 10.12
C VAL A 207 -4.27 -2.34 10.85
N ALA A 208 -3.29 -1.78 10.14
CA ALA A 208 -2.07 -1.28 10.76
C ALA A 208 -2.31 -0.10 11.71
N GLY A 209 -3.23 0.81 11.36
CA GLY A 209 -3.62 1.96 12.19
C GLY A 209 -4.33 1.52 13.46
N PHE A 210 -5.25 0.55 13.33
CA PHE A 210 -5.93 -0.05 14.47
C PHE A 210 -4.94 -0.72 15.44
N LEU A 211 -4.04 -1.56 14.93
CA LEU A 211 -3.02 -2.21 15.74
C LEU A 211 -2.11 -1.17 16.43
N SER A 212 -1.68 -0.12 15.72
CA SER A 212 -0.85 0.95 16.27
C SER A 212 -1.54 1.69 17.44
N ALA A 213 -2.86 1.90 17.33
CA ALA A 213 -3.63 2.58 18.37
C ALA A 213 -3.92 1.70 19.60
N ILE A 214 -4.16 0.39 19.40
CA ILE A 214 -4.48 -0.54 20.48
C ILE A 214 -3.24 -1.04 21.22
N LEU A 215 -2.12 -1.22 20.51
CA LEU A 215 -0.84 -1.72 21.02
C LEU A 215 0.23 -0.61 20.96
N PRO A 216 0.12 0.46 21.76
CA PRO A 216 1.04 1.60 21.70
C PRO A 216 2.47 1.28 22.13
N ASP A 217 2.68 0.14 22.79
CA ASP A 217 3.97 -0.41 23.20
C ASP A 217 4.61 -1.32 22.13
N ALA A 218 3.96 -1.49 20.99
CA ALA A 218 4.46 -2.28 19.87
C ALA A 218 4.74 -1.41 18.63
N GLU A 219 5.80 -1.74 17.91
CA GLU A 219 6.07 -1.19 16.58
C GLU A 219 5.26 -1.94 15.53
N VAL A 220 4.46 -1.22 14.73
CA VAL A 220 3.62 -1.81 13.66
C VAL A 220 4.10 -1.30 12.30
N LEU A 221 4.66 -2.22 11.51
CA LEU A 221 5.23 -1.98 10.19
C LEU A 221 4.36 -2.63 9.10
N SER A 222 3.91 -1.85 8.12
CA SER A 222 3.19 -2.35 6.94
C SER A 222 4.15 -2.68 5.81
N GLU A 223 3.87 -3.73 5.04
CA GLU A 223 4.72 -4.25 3.95
C GLU A 223 6.19 -4.42 4.35
N ALA A 224 6.41 -4.95 5.55
CA ALA A 224 7.74 -5.13 6.11
C ALA A 224 8.52 -6.20 5.35
N GLN A 225 9.73 -5.87 4.88
CA GLN A 225 10.66 -6.86 4.36
C GLN A 225 11.18 -7.71 5.50
N ILE A 226 10.92 -9.02 5.43
CA ILE A 226 11.43 -10.02 6.37
C ILE A 226 12.26 -11.06 5.61
N GLY A 227 13.25 -11.64 6.30
CA GLY A 227 14.18 -12.61 5.71
C GLY A 227 15.57 -12.04 5.42
N GLY A 228 16.52 -12.94 5.20
CA GLY A 228 17.91 -12.62 4.89
C GLY A 228 18.17 -12.34 3.41
N GLU A 229 19.45 -12.18 3.04
CA GLU A 229 19.86 -11.85 1.67
C GLU A 229 19.37 -12.84 0.61
N LYS A 230 19.23 -14.13 0.97
CA LYS A 230 18.87 -15.22 0.06
C LYS A 230 17.37 -15.33 -0.22
N GLN A 231 16.53 -14.87 0.70
CA GLN A 231 15.08 -14.98 0.57
C GLN A 231 14.41 -13.80 1.26
N LYS A 232 13.93 -12.85 0.43
CA LYS A 232 13.18 -11.68 0.89
C LYS A 232 11.70 -11.96 0.72
N PHE A 233 10.97 -11.87 1.82
CA PHE A 233 9.52 -11.93 1.85
C PHE A 233 8.98 -10.57 2.30
N VAL A 234 7.79 -10.19 1.81
CA VAL A 234 7.11 -8.97 2.26
C VAL A 234 5.93 -9.41 3.11
N ALA A 235 6.05 -9.18 4.41
CA ALA A 235 4.94 -9.36 5.34
C ALA A 235 3.94 -8.22 5.16
N ASP A 236 2.63 -8.50 5.14
CA ASP A 236 1.63 -7.45 5.06
C ASP A 236 1.74 -6.53 6.28
N ILE A 237 1.77 -7.11 7.49
CA ILE A 237 2.09 -6.37 8.71
C ILE A 237 3.10 -7.16 9.54
N LEU A 238 4.07 -6.47 10.13
CA LEU A 238 4.96 -6.98 11.15
C LEU A 238 4.76 -6.18 12.43
N VAL A 239 4.37 -6.85 13.50
CA VAL A 239 4.25 -6.25 14.83
C VAL A 239 5.43 -6.69 15.68
N LYS A 240 6.13 -5.76 16.33
CA LYS A 240 7.27 -6.05 17.22
C LYS A 240 7.08 -5.44 18.59
N SER A 241 7.44 -6.17 19.64
CA SER A 241 7.49 -5.65 21.01
C SER A 241 8.60 -6.39 21.77
N GLY A 242 9.67 -5.67 22.15
CA GLY A 242 10.88 -6.28 22.67
C GLY A 242 11.45 -7.32 21.70
N ASP A 243 11.72 -8.52 22.20
CA ASP A 243 12.22 -9.65 21.39
C ASP A 243 11.10 -10.45 20.70
N GLN A 244 9.84 -10.08 20.90
CA GLN A 244 8.69 -10.74 20.28
C GLN A 244 8.34 -10.08 18.95
N SER A 245 7.94 -10.89 17.99
CA SER A 245 7.48 -10.42 16.69
C SER A 245 6.40 -11.31 16.11
N VAL A 246 5.35 -10.71 15.55
CA VAL A 246 4.23 -11.42 14.93
C VAL A 246 4.11 -10.97 13.47
N VAL A 247 4.20 -11.93 12.55
CA VAL A 247 3.99 -11.70 11.12
C VAL A 247 2.51 -11.88 10.78
N VAL A 248 1.85 -10.84 10.30
CA VAL A 248 0.44 -10.90 9.88
C VAL A 248 0.36 -10.89 8.35
N GLN A 249 -0.42 -11.82 7.81
CA GLN A 249 -0.76 -11.92 6.40
C GLN A 249 -2.25 -11.70 6.21
N ILE A 250 -2.62 -10.69 5.44
CA ILE A 250 -4.01 -10.36 5.15
C ILE A 250 -4.41 -11.06 3.85
N LYS A 251 -5.56 -11.72 3.85
CA LYS A 251 -6.10 -12.39 2.67
C LYS A 251 -7.56 -12.00 2.49
N ASN A 252 -7.95 -11.63 1.28
CA ASN A 252 -9.33 -11.24 0.97
C ASN A 252 -10.25 -12.44 0.66
N ARG A 253 -9.69 -13.63 0.41
CA ARG A 253 -10.45 -14.83 0.08
C ARG A 253 -9.77 -16.08 0.62
N ILE A 254 -10.58 -17.04 1.05
CA ILE A 254 -10.13 -18.37 1.43
C ILE A 254 -10.31 -19.31 0.25
N ASN A 255 -9.24 -19.98 -0.16
CA ASN A 255 -9.33 -21.12 -1.06
C ASN A 255 -9.16 -22.41 -0.27
N ILE A 256 -10.27 -23.09 0.03
CA ILE A 256 -10.31 -24.30 0.87
C ILE A 256 -9.47 -25.44 0.26
N ARG A 257 -9.23 -25.44 -1.05
CA ARG A 257 -8.40 -26.48 -1.69
C ARG A 257 -6.91 -26.28 -1.46
N THR A 258 -6.46 -25.03 -1.33
CA THR A 258 -5.03 -24.69 -1.26
C THR A 258 -4.62 -24.05 0.07
N TYR A 259 -5.54 -23.88 1.03
CA TYR A 259 -5.23 -23.19 2.27
C TYR A 259 -4.11 -23.89 3.04
N LYS A 260 -4.15 -25.23 3.18
CA LYS A 260 -3.11 -25.98 3.91
C LYS A 260 -1.72 -25.81 3.30
N SER A 261 -1.59 -25.89 1.99
CA SER A 261 -0.30 -25.71 1.32
C SER A 261 0.21 -24.27 1.47
N MET A 262 -0.69 -23.29 1.46
CA MET A 262 -0.33 -21.90 1.74
C MET A 262 0.17 -21.72 3.18
N LEU A 263 -0.48 -22.34 4.19
CA LEU A 263 -0.03 -22.28 5.58
C LEU A 263 1.39 -22.86 5.74
N VAL A 264 1.68 -24.01 5.12
CA VAL A 264 3.02 -24.63 5.15
C VAL A 264 4.07 -23.74 4.48
N GLN A 265 3.74 -23.10 3.35
CA GLN A 265 4.66 -22.15 2.71
C GLN A 265 4.91 -20.93 3.58
N LEU A 266 3.86 -20.38 4.20
CA LEU A 266 3.99 -19.22 5.07
C LEU A 266 4.80 -19.54 6.32
N GLU A 267 4.56 -20.70 6.94
CA GLU A 267 5.37 -21.22 8.04
C GLU A 267 6.86 -21.23 7.68
N SER A 268 7.22 -21.83 6.53
CA SER A 268 8.61 -21.87 6.08
C SER A 268 9.21 -20.48 5.88
N LEU A 269 8.42 -19.51 5.41
CA LEU A 269 8.86 -18.13 5.19
C LEU A 269 9.07 -17.38 6.50
N ILE A 270 8.15 -17.54 7.46
CA ILE A 270 8.24 -16.91 8.79
C ILE A 270 9.45 -17.48 9.54
N ALA A 271 9.59 -18.81 9.57
CA ALA A 271 10.71 -19.47 10.24
C ALA A 271 12.07 -19.11 9.62
N SER A 272 12.18 -19.12 8.29
CA SER A 272 13.44 -18.73 7.60
C SER A 272 13.80 -17.26 7.76
N ALA A 273 12.81 -16.42 8.07
CA ALA A 273 13.02 -15.02 8.44
C ALA A 273 13.38 -14.81 9.92
N GLY A 274 13.48 -15.87 10.72
CA GLY A 274 13.82 -15.79 12.15
C GLY A 274 12.67 -15.40 13.06
N HIS A 275 11.43 -15.48 12.57
CA HIS A 275 10.22 -15.22 13.35
C HIS A 275 9.58 -16.54 13.79
N GLN A 276 8.93 -16.53 14.97
CA GLN A 276 8.29 -17.73 15.54
C GLN A 276 6.76 -17.65 15.52
N ASP A 277 6.19 -16.45 15.43
CA ASP A 277 4.75 -16.24 15.52
C ASP A 277 4.20 -15.59 14.26
N GLY A 278 3.04 -16.07 13.81
CA GLY A 278 2.32 -15.49 12.69
C GLY A 278 0.81 -15.58 12.81
N ILE A 279 0.13 -14.76 12.00
CA ILE A 279 -1.32 -14.76 11.86
C ILE A 279 -1.68 -14.69 10.37
N VAL A 280 -2.54 -15.58 9.91
CA VAL A 280 -3.27 -15.38 8.65
C VAL A 280 -4.63 -14.80 8.98
N PHE A 281 -4.83 -13.56 8.56
CA PHE A 281 -6.07 -12.82 8.77
C PHE A 281 -6.88 -12.77 7.48
N TYR A 282 -7.95 -13.57 7.42
CA TYR A 282 -8.90 -13.53 6.31
C TYR A 282 -9.94 -12.44 6.54
N LEU A 283 -9.99 -11.46 5.63
CA LEU A 283 -11.00 -10.41 5.67
C LEU A 283 -12.40 -11.00 5.45
N PRO A 284 -13.41 -10.55 6.21
CA PRO A 284 -14.81 -11.01 6.10
C PRO A 284 -15.56 -10.46 4.90
N THR A 285 -14.97 -10.43 3.70
CA THR A 285 -15.67 -9.92 2.51
C THR A 285 -16.77 -10.87 1.99
N MET A 286 -17.18 -11.88 2.77
CA MET A 286 -18.14 -12.92 2.34
C MET A 286 -19.12 -13.41 3.42
N VAL A 287 -19.10 -12.89 4.67
CA VAL A 287 -19.98 -13.43 5.72
C VAL A 287 -20.51 -12.35 6.67
N THR A 288 -21.81 -12.42 6.96
CA THR A 288 -22.60 -11.53 7.82
C THR A 288 -22.52 -11.86 9.32
N SER A 289 -21.91 -12.98 9.70
CA SER A 289 -21.80 -13.35 11.11
C SER A 289 -20.65 -12.59 11.74
N GLY A 290 -20.93 -11.74 12.73
CA GLY A 290 -19.93 -11.07 13.58
C GLY A 290 -19.07 -12.03 14.44
N GLN A 291 -18.99 -13.31 14.07
CA GLN A 291 -18.17 -14.34 14.70
C GLN A 291 -16.85 -14.49 13.93
N VAL A 292 -15.74 -14.45 14.67
CA VAL A 292 -14.41 -14.78 14.18
C VAL A 292 -14.04 -16.17 14.69
N PHE A 293 -13.76 -17.08 13.76
CA PHE A 293 -13.20 -18.39 14.06
C PHE A 293 -11.68 -18.28 14.14
N GLU A 294 -11.13 -18.85 15.20
CA GLU A 294 -9.71 -18.94 15.47
C GLU A 294 -9.29 -20.41 15.36
N LYS A 295 -8.19 -20.66 14.66
CA LYS A 295 -7.59 -21.99 14.54
C LYS A 295 -6.09 -21.90 14.77
N ASP A 296 -5.62 -22.66 15.75
CA ASP A 296 -4.20 -22.79 16.02
C ASP A 296 -3.54 -23.77 15.06
N TRP A 297 -2.33 -23.43 14.64
CA TRP A 297 -1.46 -24.25 13.82
C TRP A 297 -0.04 -24.17 14.38
N ILE A 298 0.49 -25.30 14.85
CA ILE A 298 1.86 -25.37 15.33
C ILE A 298 2.77 -25.66 14.13
N PHE A 299 3.91 -24.99 14.06
CA PHE A 299 4.87 -25.23 13.00
C PHE A 299 5.31 -26.71 13.01
N SER A 300 5.62 -27.25 11.84
CA SER A 300 6.11 -28.60 11.64
C SER A 300 7.43 -28.86 12.40
N SER A 301 8.22 -27.81 12.66
CA SER A 301 9.43 -27.87 13.50
C SER A 301 9.14 -27.95 15.00
N GLY A 302 7.92 -27.60 15.44
CA GLY A 302 7.54 -27.45 16.85
C GLY A 302 7.97 -26.12 17.49
N GLU A 303 8.73 -25.28 16.80
CA GLU A 303 9.35 -24.06 17.36
C GLU A 303 8.62 -22.76 16.99
N GLY A 304 7.39 -22.84 16.49
CA GLY A 304 6.60 -21.67 16.11
C GLY A 304 5.10 -21.92 16.05
N ARG A 305 4.34 -20.83 15.94
CA ARG A 305 2.88 -20.81 16.01
C ARG A 305 2.31 -19.94 14.90
N LEU A 306 1.28 -20.45 14.26
CA LEU A 306 0.46 -19.72 13.30
C LEU A 306 -0.98 -19.75 13.80
N LYS A 307 -1.62 -18.59 13.87
CA LYS A 307 -3.07 -18.51 14.09
C LYS A 307 -3.77 -18.17 12.77
N VAL A 308 -4.89 -18.81 12.52
CA VAL A 308 -5.75 -18.49 11.37
C VAL A 308 -7.04 -17.88 11.89
N LEU A 309 -7.31 -16.65 11.46
CA LEU A 309 -8.51 -15.88 11.80
C LEU A 309 -9.38 -15.76 10.55
N SER A 310 -10.65 -16.15 10.68
CA SER A 310 -11.56 -16.26 9.54
C SER A 310 -13.02 -16.07 9.98
N SER A 311 -13.86 -15.52 9.10
CA SER A 311 -15.32 -15.47 9.29
C SER A 311 -16.04 -16.78 8.98
N VAL A 312 -15.31 -17.77 8.44
CA VAL A 312 -15.79 -19.13 8.16
C VAL A 312 -14.97 -20.14 8.96
N ARG A 313 -15.61 -21.20 9.45
CA ARG A 313 -14.95 -22.29 10.17
C ARG A 313 -14.08 -23.14 9.21
N LEU A 314 -12.81 -23.38 9.57
CA LEU A 314 -11.77 -24.03 8.72
C LEU A 314 -11.22 -25.34 9.27
#